data_AF-A0A519WW22-F1
#
_entry.id   AF-A0A519WW22-F1
#
_cell.length_a   1.000
_cell.length_b   1.000
_cell.length_c   1.000
_cell.angle_alpha   90.00
_cell.angle_beta   90.00
_cell.angle_gamma   90.00
#
_symmetry.space_group_name_H-M   'P 1'
#
loop_
_entity.id
_entity.type
_entity.pdbx_description
1 polymer ?
#
loop_
_entity_poly.entity_id
_entity_poly.type
_entity_poly.pdbx_seq_one_letter_code
_entity_poly.pdbx_strand_id
1 'polypeptide(L)'
;MIYTLSKLHTTLIGATDTTSIQARIFHEMCLMGILAIPISFVVNIFIGVPHINLMLASIFIAIFLFYYNSRFRNNLALSVLLFTISTSLFLPINYFFNSGIAGPSLLLSLLSVVFTIAVMPRKKALTWIIISVVSMLVMCYLEFANPKLIINTYPNRAGLFLDILTSYMASIACVIVVLSYLIKSQQSENKKAIEASMALKQANDGKTKLLSILSHDLRSPLNSIQSFLEILVDFDLDEQERKAIKVKLLKETKSTQEMLFNLLSWTKSQMEGGVKVHVVSVNLYEVIESCIDIQRAAATEKCIGI
;
A
#
# COMPACT_ATOMS: atom_id res chain seq x y z
N MET A 1 -12.14 -21.28 -18.58
CA MET A 1 -11.58 -22.06 -17.45
C MET A 1 -10.67 -21.22 -16.55
N ILE A 2 -9.64 -20.54 -17.08
CA ILE A 2 -8.70 -19.70 -16.29
C ILE A 2 -9.40 -18.53 -15.57
N TYR A 3 -10.31 -17.83 -16.25
CA TYR A 3 -11.08 -16.72 -15.65
C TYR A 3 -11.97 -17.17 -14.48
N THR A 4 -12.64 -18.32 -14.63
CA THR A 4 -13.50 -18.90 -13.60
C THR A 4 -12.70 -19.33 -12.37
N LEU A 5 -11.50 -19.89 -12.57
CA LEU A 5 -10.57 -20.25 -11.51
C LEU A 5 -10.09 -19.01 -10.74
N SER A 6 -9.72 -17.96 -11.45
CA SER A 6 -9.26 -16.69 -10.85
C SER A 6 -10.35 -16.01 -10.02
N LYS A 7 -11.61 -16.05 -10.50
CA LYS A 7 -12.75 -15.52 -9.76
C LYS A 7 -13.06 -16.33 -8.49
N LEU A 8 -13.01 -17.66 -8.57
CA LEU A 8 -13.17 -18.54 -7.41
C LEU A 8 -12.07 -18.29 -6.37
N HIS A 9 -10.82 -18.21 -6.81
CA HIS A 9 -9.65 -17.91 -5.98
C HIS A 9 -9.82 -16.58 -5.23
N THR A 10 -10.19 -15.52 -5.95
CA THR A 10 -10.44 -14.19 -5.35
C THR A 10 -11.59 -14.23 -4.35
N THR A 11 -12.61 -15.05 -4.58
CA THR A 11 -13.76 -15.20 -3.67
C THR A 11 -13.34 -15.86 -2.36
N LEU A 12 -12.55 -16.93 -2.44
CA LEU A 12 -12.07 -17.71 -1.28
C LEU A 12 -11.09 -16.89 -0.43
N ILE A 13 -10.11 -16.25 -1.06
CA ILE A 13 -9.03 -15.54 -0.34
C ILE A 13 -9.43 -14.12 0.07
N GLY A 14 -10.36 -13.51 -0.66
CA GLY A 14 -10.81 -12.14 -0.48
C GLY A 14 -10.17 -11.17 -1.46
N ALA A 15 -10.91 -10.11 -1.79
CA ALA A 15 -10.52 -9.14 -2.80
C ALA A 15 -9.44 -8.17 -2.28
N THR A 16 -8.56 -7.71 -3.18
CA THR A 16 -7.34 -6.95 -2.85
C THR A 16 -7.61 -5.59 -2.19
N ASP A 17 -8.82 -5.07 -2.38
CA ASP A 17 -9.35 -3.80 -1.89
C ASP A 17 -9.93 -3.87 -0.48
N THR A 18 -10.56 -5.01 -0.14
CA THR A 18 -11.32 -5.19 1.10
C THR A 18 -10.57 -6.01 2.14
N THR A 19 -9.62 -6.86 1.73
CA THR A 19 -8.88 -7.73 2.66
C THR A 19 -7.41 -7.35 2.78
N SER A 20 -6.94 -7.29 4.02
CA SER A 20 -5.53 -7.06 4.32
C SER A 20 -4.66 -8.15 3.71
N ILE A 21 -3.39 -7.83 3.45
CA ILE A 21 -2.49 -8.82 2.86
C ILE A 21 -2.21 -9.98 3.81
N GLN A 22 -2.13 -9.71 5.12
CA GLN A 22 -1.95 -10.73 6.14
C GLN A 22 -3.12 -11.72 6.14
N ALA A 23 -4.36 -11.23 5.97
CA ALA A 23 -5.54 -12.09 5.84
C ALA A 23 -5.47 -12.95 4.58
N ARG A 24 -5.04 -12.38 3.45
CA ARG A 24 -4.92 -13.13 2.19
C ARG A 24 -3.87 -14.22 2.26
N ILE A 25 -2.70 -13.94 2.82
CA ILE A 25 -1.66 -14.94 3.10
C ILE A 25 -2.21 -16.03 4.03
N PHE A 26 -2.90 -15.64 5.11
CA PHE A 26 -3.51 -16.61 6.03
C PHE A 26 -4.53 -17.53 5.34
N HIS A 27 -5.44 -16.96 4.53
CA HIS A 27 -6.46 -17.73 3.81
C HIS A 27 -5.84 -18.70 2.79
N GLU A 28 -4.84 -18.27 2.04
CA GLU A 28 -4.08 -19.11 1.11
C GLU A 28 -3.46 -20.32 1.80
N MET A 29 -2.82 -20.09 2.94
CA MET A 29 -2.17 -21.15 3.73
C MET A 29 -3.20 -22.15 4.24
N CYS A 30 -4.33 -21.67 4.77
CA CYS A 30 -5.41 -22.54 5.21
C CYS A 30 -6.01 -23.33 4.05
N LEU A 31 -6.22 -22.73 2.87
CA LEU A 31 -6.72 -23.43 1.69
C LEU A 31 -5.74 -24.50 1.20
N MET A 32 -4.44 -24.21 1.18
CA MET A 32 -3.41 -25.22 0.91
C MET A 32 -3.46 -26.37 1.91
N GLY A 33 -3.61 -26.09 3.21
CA GLY A 33 -3.80 -27.11 4.23
C GLY A 33 -5.07 -27.94 4.03
N ILE A 34 -6.19 -27.29 3.72
CA ILE A 34 -7.49 -27.95 3.45
C ILE A 34 -7.41 -28.86 2.21
N LEU A 35 -6.59 -28.52 1.21
CA LEU A 35 -6.38 -29.37 0.04
C LEU A 35 -5.35 -30.48 0.29
N ALA A 36 -4.28 -30.19 1.05
CA ALA A 36 -3.17 -31.11 1.27
C ALA A 36 -3.50 -32.22 2.30
N ILE A 37 -4.17 -31.89 3.40
CA ILE A 37 -4.42 -32.85 4.49
C ILE A 37 -5.23 -34.08 4.03
N PRO A 38 -6.30 -33.95 3.22
CA PRO A 38 -7.01 -35.13 2.69
C PRO A 38 -6.12 -36.03 1.82
N ILE A 39 -5.20 -35.44 1.06
CA ILE A 39 -4.22 -36.20 0.24
C ILE A 39 -3.27 -36.95 1.18
N SER A 40 -2.73 -36.29 2.20
CA SER A 40 -1.88 -36.92 3.23
C SER A 40 -2.61 -38.06 3.97
N PHE A 41 -3.91 -37.91 4.24
CA PHE A 41 -4.71 -38.95 4.87
C PHE A 41 -4.75 -40.24 4.05
N VAL A 42 -4.96 -40.13 2.74
CA VAL A 42 -4.95 -41.28 1.81
C VAL A 42 -3.55 -41.90 1.76
N VAL A 43 -2.50 -41.08 1.63
CA VAL A 43 -1.12 -41.55 1.59
C VAL A 43 -0.75 -42.32 2.86
N ASN A 44 -1.14 -41.83 4.04
CA ASN A 44 -0.85 -42.48 5.32
C ASN A 44 -1.53 -43.86 5.47
N ILE A 45 -2.71 -44.05 4.89
CA ILE A 45 -3.36 -45.36 4.83
C ILE A 45 -2.50 -46.32 4.01
N PHE A 46 -2.02 -45.88 2.85
CA PHE A 46 -1.15 -46.71 1.99
C PHE A 46 0.22 -47.01 2.60
N ILE A 47 0.79 -46.08 3.38
CA ILE A 47 2.08 -46.27 4.07
C ILE A 47 1.94 -47.19 5.30
N GLY A 48 0.71 -47.42 5.78
CA GLY A 48 0.43 -48.30 6.93
C GLY A 48 0.55 -47.60 8.28
N VAL A 49 0.31 -46.29 8.33
CA VAL A 49 0.43 -45.46 9.55
C VAL A 49 -0.92 -44.81 9.92
N PRO A 50 -1.94 -45.60 10.32
CA PRO A 50 -3.28 -45.06 10.56
C PRO A 50 -3.38 -44.23 11.84
N HIS A 51 -2.49 -44.40 12.82
CA HIS A 51 -2.56 -43.67 14.09
C HIS A 51 -2.35 -42.16 13.94
N ILE A 52 -1.53 -41.72 12.96
CA ILE A 52 -1.31 -40.30 12.66
C ILE A 52 -2.57 -39.64 12.07
N ASN A 53 -3.45 -40.41 11.42
CA ASN A 53 -4.64 -39.87 10.75
C ASN A 53 -5.67 -39.27 11.70
N LEU A 54 -5.77 -39.77 12.93
CA LEU A 54 -6.64 -39.18 13.95
C LEU A 54 -6.18 -37.76 14.34
N MET A 55 -4.85 -37.58 14.46
CA MET A 55 -4.27 -36.26 14.69
C MET A 55 -4.50 -35.32 13.51
N LEU A 56 -4.27 -35.78 12.27
CA LEU A 56 -4.50 -34.98 11.07
C LEU A 56 -5.97 -34.54 10.91
N ALA A 57 -6.93 -35.40 11.27
CA ALA A 57 -8.35 -35.04 11.24
C ALA A 57 -8.66 -33.88 12.20
N SER A 58 -8.08 -33.88 13.40
CA SER A 58 -8.24 -32.77 14.36
C SER A 58 -7.69 -31.45 13.83
N ILE A 59 -6.54 -31.50 13.15
CA ILE A 59 -5.90 -30.33 12.52
C ILE A 59 -6.74 -29.82 11.36
N PHE A 60 -7.28 -30.71 10.54
CA PHE A 60 -8.13 -30.34 9.41
C PHE A 60 -9.35 -29.54 9.88
N ILE A 61 -10.03 -30.03 10.93
CA ILE A 61 -11.17 -29.33 11.54
C ILE A 61 -10.72 -27.97 12.09
N ALA A 62 -9.60 -27.92 12.81
CA ALA A 62 -9.08 -26.67 13.37
C ALA A 62 -8.75 -25.63 12.28
N ILE A 63 -8.03 -26.02 11.22
CA ILE A 63 -7.70 -25.14 10.08
C ILE A 63 -8.96 -24.62 9.41
N PHE A 64 -9.96 -25.48 9.20
CA PHE A 64 -11.23 -25.07 8.62
C PHE A 64 -11.96 -24.04 9.51
N LEU A 65 -12.00 -24.26 10.83
CA LEU A 65 -12.60 -23.33 11.78
C LEU A 65 -11.86 -21.98 11.82
N PHE A 66 -10.52 -21.99 11.80
CA PHE A 66 -9.72 -20.76 11.79
C PHE A 66 -9.90 -20.00 10.48
N TYR A 67 -9.92 -20.71 9.34
CA TYR A 67 -10.23 -20.12 8.04
C TYR A 67 -11.61 -19.48 8.05
N TYR A 68 -12.65 -20.20 8.50
CA TYR A 68 -14.01 -19.70 8.55
C TYR A 68 -14.13 -18.44 9.42
N ASN A 69 -13.53 -18.46 10.61
CA ASN A 69 -13.54 -17.32 11.53
C ASN A 69 -12.78 -16.10 10.97
N SER A 70 -11.63 -16.32 10.31
CA SER A 70 -10.89 -15.24 9.66
C SER A 70 -11.67 -14.66 8.47
N ARG A 71 -12.22 -15.53 7.61
CA ARG A 71 -12.81 -15.12 6.32
C ARG A 71 -14.21 -14.53 6.44
N PHE A 72 -15.06 -15.11 7.27
CA PHE A 72 -16.49 -14.76 7.36
C PHE A 72 -16.85 -13.96 8.61
N ARG A 73 -16.10 -14.13 9.71
CA ARG A 73 -16.27 -13.31 10.93
C ARG A 73 -15.29 -12.15 11.02
N ASN A 74 -14.41 -12.00 10.01
CA ASN A 74 -13.41 -10.95 9.89
C ASN A 74 -12.49 -10.80 11.12
N ASN A 75 -12.27 -11.89 11.86
CA ASN A 75 -11.46 -11.89 13.08
C ASN A 75 -10.11 -12.59 12.84
N LEU A 76 -9.26 -11.93 12.04
CA LEU A 76 -7.94 -12.43 11.66
C LEU A 76 -7.05 -12.63 12.89
N ALA A 77 -7.00 -11.65 13.79
CA ALA A 77 -6.08 -11.66 14.94
C ALA A 77 -6.28 -12.89 15.83
N LEU A 78 -7.53 -13.25 16.11
CA LEU A 78 -7.86 -14.44 16.89
C LEU A 78 -7.55 -15.72 16.12
N SER A 79 -7.86 -15.78 14.83
CA SER A 79 -7.60 -16.96 13.99
C SER A 79 -6.11 -17.28 13.87
N VAL A 80 -5.29 -16.26 13.67
CA VAL A 80 -3.81 -16.39 13.59
C VAL A 80 -3.22 -16.76 14.94
N LEU A 81 -3.73 -16.19 16.04
CA LEU A 81 -3.28 -16.54 17.38
C LEU A 81 -3.58 -18.00 17.71
N LEU A 82 -4.82 -18.45 17.48
CA LEU A 82 -5.20 -19.85 17.71
C LEU A 82 -4.42 -20.79 16.81
N PHE A 83 -4.25 -20.47 15.52
CA PHE A 83 -3.42 -21.26 14.61
C PHE A 83 -1.98 -21.40 15.14
N THR A 84 -1.36 -20.30 15.56
CA THR A 84 0.04 -20.31 16.04
C THR A 84 0.19 -21.07 17.36
N ILE A 85 -0.79 -20.99 18.26
CA ILE A 85 -0.85 -21.81 19.48
C ILE A 85 -0.96 -23.29 19.10
N SER A 86 -1.90 -23.63 18.21
CA SER A 86 -2.11 -24.99 17.75
C SER A 86 -0.87 -25.57 17.08
N THR A 87 -0.18 -24.84 16.20
CA THR A 87 1.06 -25.32 15.57
C THR A 87 2.20 -25.47 16.57
N SER A 88 2.33 -24.54 17.53
CA SER A 88 3.38 -24.61 18.55
C SER A 88 3.21 -25.81 19.50
N LEU A 89 1.97 -26.25 19.74
CA LEU A 89 1.67 -27.46 20.50
C LEU A 89 1.76 -28.73 19.65
N PHE A 90 1.31 -28.67 18.40
CA PHE A 90 1.26 -29.82 17.52
C PHE A 90 2.65 -30.26 17.04
N LEU A 91 3.52 -29.33 16.67
CA LEU A 91 4.83 -29.65 16.09
C LEU A 91 5.72 -30.50 17.01
N PRO A 92 5.81 -30.22 18.33
CA PRO A 92 6.53 -31.11 19.25
C PRO A 92 5.92 -32.51 19.33
N ILE A 93 4.60 -32.62 19.35
CA ILE A 93 3.92 -33.92 19.36
C ILE A 93 4.21 -34.65 18.04
N ASN A 94 4.15 -33.95 16.91
CA ASN A 94 4.53 -34.49 15.62
C ASN A 94 5.99 -34.97 15.61
N TYR A 95 6.92 -34.25 16.24
CA TYR A 95 8.32 -34.67 16.37
C TYR A 95 8.46 -36.05 17.04
N PHE A 96 7.73 -36.29 18.14
CA PHE A 96 7.74 -37.59 18.83
C PHE A 96 7.23 -38.75 17.99
N PHE A 97 6.13 -38.54 17.25
CA PHE A 97 5.46 -39.58 16.48
C PHE A 97 5.95 -39.69 15.04
N ASN A 98 6.74 -38.73 14.54
CA ASN A 98 7.16 -38.68 13.15
C ASN A 98 8.67 -38.83 12.99
N SER A 99 9.26 -39.77 13.75
CA SER A 99 10.68 -40.15 13.66
C SER A 99 11.69 -39.06 14.03
N GLY A 100 11.31 -38.09 14.87
CA GLY A 100 12.21 -37.13 15.50
C GLY A 100 13.04 -36.33 14.51
N ILE A 101 14.35 -36.24 14.76
CA ILE A 101 15.30 -35.48 13.91
C ILE A 101 15.41 -36.04 12.50
N ALA A 102 15.17 -37.34 12.32
CA ALA A 102 15.24 -38.01 11.03
C ALA A 102 13.97 -37.78 10.18
N GLY A 103 12.90 -37.24 10.77
CA GLY A 103 11.64 -36.95 10.10
C GLY A 103 11.50 -35.50 9.62
N PRO A 104 10.31 -35.14 9.07
CA PRO A 104 10.07 -33.81 8.50
C PRO A 104 9.74 -32.73 9.55
N SER A 105 9.64 -33.05 10.84
CA SER A 105 9.08 -32.14 11.85
C SER A 105 9.88 -30.84 11.99
N LEU A 106 11.21 -30.88 11.86
CA LEU A 106 12.05 -29.67 11.86
C LEU A 106 11.76 -28.78 10.63
N LEU A 107 11.57 -29.39 9.47
CA LEU A 107 11.22 -28.67 8.25
C LEU A 107 9.84 -28.00 8.38
N LEU A 108 8.84 -28.71 8.91
CA LEU A 108 7.51 -28.16 9.18
C LEU A 108 7.56 -27.03 10.22
N SER A 109 8.47 -27.12 11.20
CA SER A 109 8.69 -26.05 12.18
C SER A 109 9.26 -24.78 11.54
N LEU A 110 10.19 -24.91 10.58
CA LEU A 110 10.73 -23.79 9.83
C LEU A 110 9.64 -23.12 8.99
N LEU A 111 8.75 -23.93 8.38
CA LEU A 111 7.59 -23.41 7.66
C LEU A 111 6.67 -22.60 8.57
N SER A 112 6.39 -23.10 9.78
CA SER A 112 5.59 -22.38 10.78
C SER A 112 6.23 -21.04 11.16
N VAL A 113 7.56 -20.97 11.28
CA VAL A 113 8.28 -19.71 11.55
C VAL A 113 8.11 -18.71 10.42
N VAL A 114 8.29 -19.14 9.16
CA VAL A 114 8.10 -18.27 7.98
C VAL A 114 6.68 -17.72 7.95
N PHE A 115 5.69 -18.58 8.21
CA PHE A 115 4.29 -18.18 8.30
C PHE A 115 4.03 -17.17 9.41
N THR A 116 4.55 -17.40 10.63
CA THR A 116 4.40 -16.47 11.76
C THR A 116 4.98 -15.09 11.43
N ILE A 117 6.13 -15.03 10.74
CA ILE A 117 6.72 -13.76 10.29
C ILE A 117 5.82 -13.04 9.28
N ALA A 118 5.22 -13.77 8.35
CA ALA A 118 4.43 -13.20 7.27
C ALA A 118 3.08 -12.62 7.73
N VAL A 119 2.47 -13.22 8.76
CA VAL A 119 1.10 -12.91 9.16
C VAL A 119 1.01 -12.08 10.46
N MET A 120 1.98 -12.21 11.36
CA MET A 120 1.93 -11.58 12.69
C MET A 120 2.76 -10.28 12.76
N PRO A 121 2.37 -9.28 13.57
CA PRO A 121 3.18 -8.08 13.80
C PRO A 121 4.53 -8.43 14.42
N ARG A 122 5.61 -7.73 14.01
CA ARG A 122 7.01 -8.02 14.36
C ARG A 122 7.26 -8.33 15.84
N LYS A 123 6.65 -7.57 16.77
CA LYS A 123 6.81 -7.79 18.22
C LYS A 123 6.22 -9.12 18.71
N LYS A 124 5.01 -9.47 18.25
CA LYS A 124 4.34 -10.74 18.62
C LYS A 124 4.94 -11.93 17.85
N ALA A 125 5.35 -11.72 16.60
CA ALA A 125 6.02 -12.74 15.82
C ALA A 125 7.29 -13.22 16.53
N LEU A 126 8.12 -12.29 17.01
CA LEU A 126 9.38 -12.62 17.68
C LEU A 126 9.19 -13.55 18.89
N THR A 127 8.20 -13.28 19.74
CA THR A 127 7.93 -14.14 20.91
C THR A 127 7.52 -15.56 20.50
N TRP A 128 6.67 -15.69 19.48
CA TRP A 128 6.21 -16.99 18.99
C TRP A 128 7.31 -17.76 18.26
N ILE A 129 8.20 -17.07 17.55
CA ILE A 129 9.37 -17.67 16.91
C ILE A 129 10.31 -18.22 17.98
N ILE A 130 10.60 -17.45 19.03
CA ILE A 130 11.43 -17.91 20.14
C ILE A 130 10.80 -19.15 20.78
N ILE A 131 9.50 -19.13 21.06
CA ILE A 131 8.78 -20.29 21.61
C ILE A 131 8.92 -21.52 20.69
N SER A 132 8.69 -21.36 19.39
CA SER A 132 8.79 -22.45 18.41
C SER A 132 10.21 -23.03 18.33
N VAL A 133 11.22 -22.17 18.22
CA VAL A 133 12.63 -22.57 18.13
C VAL A 133 13.08 -23.26 19.41
N VAL A 134 12.79 -22.68 20.58
CA VAL A 134 13.14 -23.29 21.88
C VAL A 134 12.44 -24.63 22.05
N SER A 135 11.16 -24.72 21.67
CA SER A 135 10.40 -25.98 21.71
C SER A 135 11.06 -27.08 20.87
N MET A 136 11.49 -26.78 19.64
CA MET A 136 12.19 -27.74 18.79
C MET A 136 13.58 -28.10 19.35
N LEU A 137 14.33 -27.13 19.90
CA LEU A 137 15.63 -27.40 20.53
C LEU A 137 15.49 -28.32 21.75
N VAL A 138 14.45 -28.13 22.56
CA VAL A 138 14.12 -29.02 23.68
C VAL A 138 13.81 -30.42 23.16
N MET A 139 13.04 -30.57 22.08
CA MET A 139 12.75 -31.88 21.48
C MET A 139 14.03 -32.58 20.97
N CYS A 140 14.91 -31.86 20.27
CA CYS A 140 16.20 -32.41 19.84
C CYS A 140 17.07 -32.83 21.02
N TYR A 141 17.11 -32.05 22.10
CA TYR A 141 17.85 -32.41 23.31
C TYR A 141 17.27 -33.65 24.00
N LEU A 142 15.94 -33.75 24.10
CA LEU A 142 15.26 -34.91 24.69
C LEU A 142 15.54 -36.19 23.90
N GLU A 143 15.55 -36.12 22.57
CA GLU A 143 15.94 -37.23 21.70
C GLU A 143 17.41 -37.63 21.90
N PHE A 144 18.32 -36.65 21.97
CA PHE A 144 19.74 -36.91 22.21
C PHE A 144 19.97 -37.58 23.57
N ALA A 145 19.30 -37.10 24.62
CA ALA A 145 19.41 -37.66 25.97
C ALA A 145 18.76 -39.04 26.09
N ASN A 146 17.64 -39.28 25.38
CA ASN A 146 16.88 -40.52 25.43
C ASN A 146 16.44 -40.97 24.03
N PRO A 147 17.30 -41.67 23.27
CA PRO A 147 16.99 -42.06 21.88
C PRO A 147 15.77 -42.98 21.75
N LYS A 148 15.40 -43.73 22.81
CA LYS A 148 14.22 -44.63 22.82
C LYS A 148 12.89 -43.90 22.98
N LEU A 149 12.91 -42.60 23.27
CA LEU A 149 11.72 -41.77 23.48
C LEU A 149 10.98 -41.49 22.17
N ILE A 150 11.69 -41.54 21.04
CA ILE A 150 11.15 -41.26 19.71
C ILE A 150 10.60 -42.54 19.08
N ILE A 151 9.37 -42.44 18.55
CA ILE A 151 8.70 -43.56 17.89
C ILE A 151 9.07 -43.52 16.41
N ASN A 152 9.76 -44.57 15.96
CA ASN A 152 9.99 -44.75 14.53
C ASN A 152 8.73 -45.35 13.89
N THR A 153 8.01 -44.49 13.19
CA THR A 153 6.67 -44.80 12.71
C THR A 153 6.67 -45.36 11.29
N TYR A 154 7.77 -45.21 10.55
CA TYR A 154 7.85 -45.68 9.17
C TYR A 154 8.31 -47.14 9.11
N PRO A 155 7.50 -48.05 8.55
CA PRO A 155 7.90 -49.46 8.44
C PRO A 155 9.06 -49.64 7.43
N ASN A 156 9.14 -48.79 6.41
CA ASN A 156 10.10 -48.91 5.30
C ASN A 156 10.81 -47.58 5.02
N ARG A 157 12.08 -47.65 4.59
CA ARG A 157 12.88 -46.48 4.18
C ARG A 157 12.23 -45.66 3.06
N ALA A 158 11.51 -46.32 2.15
CA ALA A 158 10.80 -45.64 1.06
C ALA A 158 9.69 -44.70 1.56
N GLY A 159 8.96 -45.10 2.62
CA GLY A 159 7.91 -44.26 3.21
C GLY A 159 8.47 -43.00 3.85
N LEU A 160 9.54 -43.14 4.64
CA LEU A 160 10.25 -42.01 5.24
C LEU A 160 10.79 -41.05 4.16
N PHE A 161 11.40 -41.58 3.10
CA PHE A 161 11.93 -40.76 2.00
C PHE A 161 10.82 -39.98 1.28
N LEU A 162 9.69 -40.62 0.99
CA LEU A 162 8.55 -39.97 0.35
C LEU A 162 7.92 -38.89 1.24
N ASP A 163 7.80 -39.12 2.54
CA ASP A 163 7.23 -38.12 3.47
C ASP A 163 8.12 -36.88 3.59
N ILE A 164 9.44 -37.07 3.72
CA ILE A 164 10.40 -35.95 3.74
C ILE A 164 10.37 -35.19 2.41
N LEU A 165 10.38 -35.89 1.28
CA LEU A 165 10.38 -35.26 -0.05
C LEU A 165 9.09 -34.47 -0.29
N THR A 166 7.94 -35.03 0.03
CA THR A 166 6.64 -34.36 -0.16
C THR A 166 6.50 -33.16 0.80
N SER A 167 6.92 -33.31 2.06
CA SER A 167 6.96 -32.22 3.04
C SER A 167 7.90 -31.08 2.59
N TYR A 168 9.04 -31.42 2.00
CA TYR A 168 10.00 -30.44 1.45
C TYR A 168 9.42 -29.65 0.28
N MET A 169 8.82 -30.35 -0.69
CA MET A 169 8.16 -29.71 -1.83
C MET A 169 6.99 -28.82 -1.39
N ALA A 170 6.18 -29.27 -0.43
CA ALA A 170 5.09 -28.47 0.14
C ALA A 170 5.61 -27.21 0.85
N SER A 171 6.68 -27.35 1.62
CA SER A 171 7.32 -26.22 2.33
C SER A 171 7.86 -25.18 1.34
N ILE A 172 8.53 -25.61 0.27
CA ILE A 172 9.01 -24.71 -0.79
C ILE A 172 7.84 -23.99 -1.46
N ALA A 173 6.81 -24.72 -1.88
CA ALA A 173 5.65 -24.12 -2.56
C ALA A 173 5.00 -23.05 -1.67
N CYS A 174 4.82 -23.37 -0.38
CA CYS A 174 4.30 -22.45 0.62
C CYS A 174 5.18 -21.21 0.80
N VAL A 175 6.51 -21.36 0.91
CA VAL A 175 7.45 -20.23 1.00
C VAL A 175 7.40 -19.36 -0.25
N ILE A 176 7.38 -19.95 -1.44
CA ILE A 176 7.27 -19.21 -2.72
C ILE A 176 5.99 -18.37 -2.74
N VAL A 177 4.85 -18.95 -2.37
CA VAL A 177 3.57 -18.23 -2.32
C VAL A 177 3.68 -17.06 -1.34
N VAL A 178 4.13 -17.28 -0.11
CA VAL A 178 4.29 -16.23 0.91
C VAL A 178 5.19 -15.10 0.40
N LEU A 179 6.38 -15.42 -0.12
CA LEU A 179 7.32 -14.43 -0.62
C LEU A 179 6.76 -13.66 -1.82
N SER A 180 6.07 -14.34 -2.74
CA SER A 180 5.45 -13.69 -3.91
C SER A 180 4.41 -12.65 -3.50
N TYR A 181 3.61 -12.94 -2.46
CA TYR A 181 2.65 -11.99 -1.89
C TYR A 181 3.36 -10.78 -1.27
N LEU A 182 4.40 -11.01 -0.47
CA LEU A 182 5.17 -9.93 0.16
C LEU A 182 5.84 -9.01 -0.88
N ILE A 183 6.50 -9.58 -1.89
CA ILE A 183 7.16 -8.83 -2.97
C ILE A 183 6.14 -8.01 -3.74
N LYS A 184 5.01 -8.61 -4.13
CA LYS A 184 3.95 -7.91 -4.89
C LYS A 184 3.35 -6.75 -4.09
N SER A 185 3.22 -6.89 -2.77
CA SER A 185 2.78 -5.81 -1.88
C SER A 185 3.75 -4.65 -1.90
N GLN A 186 5.03 -4.93 -1.69
CA GLN A 186 6.07 -3.90 -1.63
C GLN A 186 6.18 -3.15 -2.97
N GLN A 187 6.07 -3.86 -4.10
CA GLN A 187 6.06 -3.23 -5.42
C GLN A 187 4.86 -2.30 -5.62
N SER A 188 3.67 -2.70 -5.14
CA SER A 188 2.46 -1.86 -5.21
C SER A 188 2.59 -0.60 -4.36
N GLU A 189 3.12 -0.72 -3.14
CA GLU A 189 3.40 0.42 -2.26
C GLU A 189 4.45 1.37 -2.86
N ASN A 190 5.53 0.82 -3.42
CA ASN A 190 6.57 1.61 -4.07
C ASN A 190 6.04 2.36 -5.29
N LYS A 191 5.21 1.71 -6.13
CA LYS A 191 4.57 2.37 -7.27
C LYS A 191 3.71 3.56 -6.83
N LYS A 192 2.88 3.39 -5.80
CA LYS A 192 2.06 4.48 -5.24
C LYS A 192 2.93 5.61 -4.68
N ALA A 193 4.03 5.27 -4.01
CA ALA A 193 4.97 6.26 -3.49
C ALA A 193 5.65 7.07 -4.62
N ILE A 194 6.04 6.40 -5.71
CA ILE A 194 6.61 7.06 -6.89
C ILE A 194 5.59 7.98 -7.55
N GLU A 195 4.35 7.51 -7.76
CA GLU A 195 3.27 8.33 -8.33
C GLU A 195 2.99 9.57 -7.48
N ALA A 196 2.88 9.41 -6.15
CA ALA A 196 2.71 10.53 -5.23
C ALA A 196 3.91 11.50 -5.27
N SER A 197 5.13 10.98 -5.34
CA SER A 197 6.35 11.81 -5.46
C SER A 197 6.39 12.58 -6.78
N MET A 198 5.96 11.98 -7.89
CA MET A 198 5.88 12.65 -9.19
C MET A 198 4.84 13.77 -9.17
N ALA A 199 3.65 13.51 -8.62
CA ALA A 199 2.60 14.51 -8.47
C ALA A 199 3.06 15.69 -7.59
N LEU A 200 3.72 15.40 -6.47
CA LEU A 200 4.29 16.43 -5.58
C LEU A 200 5.35 17.26 -6.31
N LYS A 201 6.23 16.61 -7.08
CA LYS A 201 7.26 17.29 -7.87
C LYS A 201 6.64 18.22 -8.92
N GLN A 202 5.65 17.75 -9.66
CA GLN A 202 4.93 18.56 -10.65
C GLN A 202 4.26 19.79 -10.01
N ALA A 203 3.62 19.62 -8.86
CA ALA A 203 3.03 20.74 -8.12
C ALA A 203 4.10 21.75 -7.65
N ASN A 204 5.24 21.25 -7.17
CA ASN A 204 6.35 22.10 -6.73
C ASN A 204 7.02 22.85 -7.89
N ASP A 205 7.22 22.19 -9.03
CA ASP A 205 7.77 22.80 -10.24
C ASP A 205 6.82 23.88 -10.77
N GLY A 206 5.51 23.62 -10.75
CA GLY A 206 4.47 24.61 -11.08
C GLY A 206 4.51 25.84 -10.16
N LYS A 207 4.62 25.63 -8.84
CA LYS A 207 4.79 26.70 -7.86
C LYS A 207 6.07 27.52 -8.11
N THR A 208 7.19 26.85 -8.39
CA THR A 208 8.48 27.50 -8.64
C THR A 208 8.43 28.36 -9.90
N LYS A 209 7.86 27.81 -10.98
CA LYS A 209 7.66 28.55 -12.24
C LYS A 209 6.78 29.78 -12.03
N LEU A 210 5.70 29.64 -11.27
CA LEU A 210 4.85 30.78 -10.92
C LEU A 210 5.64 31.86 -10.18
N LEU A 211 6.33 31.53 -9.10
CA LEU A 211 7.14 32.49 -8.33
C LEU A 211 8.18 33.20 -9.20
N SER A 212 8.76 32.49 -10.18
CA SER A 212 9.68 33.08 -11.15
C SER A 212 8.99 34.10 -12.07
N ILE A 213 7.80 33.79 -12.60
CA ILE A 213 7.00 34.71 -13.41
C ILE A 213 6.63 35.94 -12.57
N LEU A 214 6.22 35.75 -11.31
CA LEU A 214 5.91 36.85 -10.39
C LEU A 214 7.07 37.80 -10.19
N SER A 215 8.24 37.22 -9.93
CA SER A 215 9.44 38.01 -9.66
C SER A 215 9.83 38.85 -10.88
N HIS A 216 9.62 38.32 -12.08
CA HIS A 216 9.88 39.04 -13.34
C HIS A 216 8.85 40.16 -13.56
N ASP A 217 7.57 39.83 -13.51
CA ASP A 217 6.50 40.75 -13.90
C ASP A 217 6.27 41.87 -12.88
N LEU A 218 6.64 41.66 -11.61
CA LEU A 218 6.63 42.72 -10.58
C LEU A 218 7.86 43.63 -10.63
N ARG A 219 9.00 43.16 -11.13
CA ARG A 219 10.24 43.95 -11.17
C ARG A 219 10.11 45.16 -12.10
N SER A 220 9.50 44.99 -13.26
CA SER A 220 9.33 46.05 -14.26
C SER A 220 8.53 47.26 -13.71
N PRO A 221 7.30 47.10 -13.21
CA PRO A 221 6.54 48.24 -12.69
C PRO A 221 7.13 48.85 -11.42
N LEU A 222 7.75 48.04 -10.54
CA LEU A 222 8.42 48.58 -9.35
C LEU A 222 9.62 49.45 -9.73
N ASN A 223 10.41 49.05 -10.73
CA ASN A 223 11.48 49.88 -11.26
C ASN A 223 10.93 51.17 -11.89
N SER A 224 9.83 51.11 -12.66
CA SER A 224 9.18 52.30 -13.23
C SER A 224 8.69 53.27 -12.16
N ILE A 225 8.03 52.75 -11.11
CA ILE A 225 7.57 53.53 -9.94
C ILE A 225 8.77 54.19 -9.26
N GLN A 226 9.85 53.44 -9.03
CA GLN A 226 11.07 53.96 -8.44
C GLN A 226 11.67 55.09 -9.29
N SER A 227 11.83 54.90 -10.60
CA SER A 227 12.38 55.94 -11.48
C SER A 227 11.51 57.20 -11.53
N PHE A 228 10.18 57.07 -11.51
CA PHE A 228 9.30 58.25 -11.42
C PHE A 228 9.46 59.00 -10.09
N LEU A 229 9.67 58.29 -8.98
CA LEU A 229 9.94 58.90 -7.68
C LEU A 229 11.32 59.59 -7.65
N GLU A 230 12.36 58.95 -8.20
CA GLU A 230 13.70 59.54 -8.33
C GLU A 230 13.65 60.85 -9.15
N ILE A 231 12.94 60.85 -10.29
CA ILE A 231 12.78 62.08 -11.09
C ILE A 231 12.09 63.20 -10.31
N LEU A 232 11.08 62.86 -9.50
CA LEU A 232 10.37 63.85 -8.66
C LEU A 232 11.22 64.40 -7.51
N VAL A 233 12.26 63.68 -7.07
CA VAL A 233 13.14 64.07 -5.97
C VAL A 233 14.37 64.83 -6.47
N ASP A 234 15.00 64.35 -7.55
CA ASP A 234 16.33 64.81 -7.98
C ASP A 234 16.29 65.95 -9.00
N PHE A 235 15.15 66.19 -9.67
CA PHE A 235 15.03 67.19 -10.72
C PHE A 235 14.05 68.31 -10.35
N ASP A 236 14.42 69.54 -10.70
CA ASP A 236 13.59 70.73 -10.50
C ASP A 236 12.60 70.87 -11.68
N LEU A 237 11.45 70.23 -11.53
CA LEU A 237 10.40 70.13 -12.56
C LEU A 237 9.42 71.30 -12.49
N ASP A 238 8.99 71.79 -13.65
CA ASP A 238 7.87 72.72 -13.71
C ASP A 238 6.54 72.06 -13.28
N GLU A 239 5.49 72.85 -13.05
CA GLU A 239 4.20 72.30 -12.60
C GLU A 239 3.55 71.36 -13.63
N GLN A 240 3.73 71.60 -14.93
CA GLN A 240 3.15 70.73 -15.95
C GLN A 240 3.87 69.39 -16.02
N GLU A 241 5.20 69.37 -15.97
CA GLU A 241 6.05 68.19 -15.94
C GLU A 241 5.79 67.37 -14.67
N ARG A 242 5.76 68.04 -13.51
CA ARG A 242 5.46 67.42 -12.22
C ARG A 242 4.08 66.77 -12.22
N LYS A 243 3.06 67.44 -12.77
CA LYS A 243 1.71 66.88 -12.90
C LYS A 243 1.68 65.67 -13.84
N ALA A 244 2.40 65.73 -14.97
CA ALA A 244 2.48 64.63 -15.91
C ALA A 244 3.12 63.36 -15.30
N ILE A 245 4.21 63.51 -14.53
CA ILE A 245 4.84 62.38 -13.83
C ILE A 245 3.92 61.80 -12.76
N LYS A 246 3.26 62.64 -11.96
CA LYS A 246 2.27 62.18 -10.96
C LYS A 246 1.15 61.34 -11.58
N VAL A 247 0.66 61.73 -12.77
CA VAL A 247 -0.35 60.96 -13.50
C VAL A 247 0.20 59.61 -13.96
N LYS A 248 1.42 59.55 -14.50
CA LYS A 248 2.07 58.30 -14.90
C LYS A 248 2.32 57.36 -13.71
N LEU A 249 2.83 57.91 -12.60
CA LEU A 249 3.06 57.17 -11.36
C LEU A 249 1.76 56.57 -10.80
N LEU A 250 0.68 57.35 -10.79
CA LEU A 250 -0.64 56.87 -10.36
C LEU A 250 -1.15 55.74 -11.26
N LYS A 251 -0.98 55.88 -12.59
CA LYS A 251 -1.36 54.85 -13.56
C LYS A 251 -0.58 53.55 -13.32
N GLU A 252 0.74 53.63 -13.22
CA GLU A 252 1.62 52.46 -13.02
C GLU A 252 1.31 51.75 -11.70
N THR A 253 1.07 52.51 -10.63
CA THR A 253 0.69 51.97 -9.31
C THR A 253 -0.64 51.24 -9.39
N LYS A 254 -1.66 51.81 -10.03
CA LYS A 254 -2.97 51.16 -10.21
C LYS A 254 -2.86 49.88 -11.03
N SER A 255 -2.13 49.90 -12.15
CA SER A 255 -1.94 48.72 -12.98
C SER A 255 -1.20 47.59 -12.24
N THR A 256 -0.20 47.94 -11.42
CA THR A 256 0.52 46.97 -10.56
C THR A 256 -0.41 46.36 -9.51
N GLN A 257 -1.27 47.18 -8.91
CA GLN A 257 -2.24 46.72 -7.92
C GLN A 257 -3.28 45.78 -8.53
N GLU A 258 -3.81 46.09 -9.72
CA GLU A 258 -4.72 45.21 -10.46
C GLU A 258 -4.07 43.87 -10.80
N MET A 259 -2.81 43.90 -11.27
CA MET A 259 -2.05 42.68 -11.55
C MET A 259 -1.89 41.81 -10.29
N LEU A 260 -1.50 42.40 -9.15
CA LEU A 260 -1.40 41.71 -7.87
C LEU A 260 -2.75 41.11 -7.42
N PHE A 261 -3.85 41.83 -7.62
CA PHE A 261 -5.18 41.36 -7.25
C PHE A 261 -5.63 40.17 -8.11
N ASN A 262 -5.45 40.27 -9.44
CA ASN A 262 -5.75 39.19 -10.38
C ASN A 262 -4.94 37.94 -10.05
N LEU A 263 -3.67 38.11 -9.69
CA LEU A 263 -2.81 37.03 -9.28
C LEU A 263 -3.23 36.39 -7.96
N LEU A 264 -3.56 37.19 -6.95
CA LEU A 264 -4.02 36.70 -5.66
C LEU A 264 -5.30 35.88 -5.82
N SER A 265 -6.23 36.38 -6.64
CA SER A 265 -7.48 35.70 -6.99
C SER A 265 -7.22 34.36 -7.66
N TRP A 266 -6.31 34.32 -8.65
CA TRP A 266 -5.90 33.10 -9.32
C TRP A 266 -5.25 32.10 -8.35
N THR A 267 -4.31 32.55 -7.51
CA THR A 267 -3.62 31.69 -6.53
C THR A 267 -4.59 31.11 -5.51
N LYS A 268 -5.54 31.91 -5.02
CA LYS A 268 -6.61 31.47 -4.13
C LYS A 268 -7.47 30.39 -4.79
N SER A 269 -7.84 30.57 -6.07
CA SER A 269 -8.58 29.56 -6.82
C SER A 269 -7.82 28.22 -6.92
N GLN A 270 -6.49 28.26 -7.09
CA GLN A 270 -5.68 27.03 -7.14
C GLN A 270 -5.60 26.35 -5.77
N MET A 271 -5.47 27.12 -4.69
CA MET A 271 -5.42 26.58 -3.31
C MET A 271 -6.74 25.94 -2.86
N GLU A 272 -7.88 26.48 -3.31
CA GLU A 272 -9.21 25.96 -2.97
C GLU A 272 -9.67 24.78 -3.85
N GLY A 273 -8.77 24.24 -4.71
CA GLY A 273 -9.05 23.09 -5.58
C GLY A 273 -9.67 23.46 -6.93
N GLY A 274 -9.52 24.70 -7.37
CA GLY A 274 -10.05 25.25 -8.61
C GLY A 274 -11.17 26.28 -8.38
N VAL A 275 -11.71 26.81 -9.48
CA VAL A 275 -12.85 27.72 -9.43
C VAL A 275 -14.12 26.92 -9.11
N LYS A 276 -14.81 27.26 -8.02
CA LYS A 276 -16.14 26.70 -7.72
C LYS A 276 -17.14 27.23 -8.76
N VAL A 277 -17.49 26.38 -9.72
CA VAL A 277 -18.44 26.73 -10.78
C VAL A 277 -19.87 26.56 -10.25
N HIS A 278 -20.62 27.65 -10.21
CA HIS A 278 -22.07 27.62 -9.98
C HIS A 278 -22.77 27.59 -11.33
N VAL A 279 -23.29 26.41 -11.71
CA VAL A 279 -23.99 26.22 -12.97
C VAL A 279 -25.39 26.80 -12.86
N VAL A 280 -25.68 27.81 -13.68
CA VAL A 280 -26.98 28.48 -13.78
C VAL A 280 -27.35 28.67 -15.25
N SER A 281 -28.65 28.72 -15.55
CA SER A 281 -29.12 29.10 -16.89
C SER A 281 -28.83 30.58 -17.12
N VAL A 282 -28.18 30.91 -18.24
CA VAL A 282 -27.80 32.28 -18.60
C VAL A 282 -28.17 32.58 -20.04
N ASN A 283 -28.68 33.80 -20.28
CA ASN A 283 -28.93 34.30 -21.62
C ASN A 283 -27.61 34.73 -22.26
N LEU A 284 -27.14 33.96 -23.25
CA LEU A 284 -25.88 34.22 -23.93
C LEU A 284 -25.81 35.61 -24.60
N TYR A 285 -26.94 36.11 -25.11
CA TYR A 285 -27.00 37.41 -25.77
C TYR A 285 -26.66 38.54 -24.78
N GLU A 286 -27.31 38.56 -23.62
CA GLU A 286 -27.09 39.58 -22.58
C GLU A 286 -25.66 39.54 -22.02
N VAL A 287 -25.10 38.35 -21.82
CA VAL A 287 -23.72 38.19 -21.34
C VAL A 287 -22.71 38.72 -22.35
N ILE A 288 -22.92 38.45 -23.64
CA ILE A 288 -22.02 38.94 -24.69
C ILE A 288 -22.16 40.46 -24.85
N GLU A 289 -23.38 40.99 -24.87
CA GLU A 289 -23.64 42.42 -25.08
C GLU A 289 -23.03 43.27 -23.95
N SER A 290 -23.17 42.83 -22.70
CA SER A 290 -22.51 43.47 -21.55
C SER A 290 -20.98 43.42 -21.62
N CYS A 291 -20.40 42.34 -22.16
CA CYS A 291 -18.95 42.27 -22.37
C CYS A 291 -18.47 43.22 -23.47
N ILE A 292 -19.24 43.36 -24.57
CA ILE A 292 -18.93 44.27 -25.68
C ILE A 292 -18.99 45.72 -25.19
N ASP A 293 -20.00 46.08 -24.40
CA ASP A 293 -20.15 47.43 -23.87
C ASP A 293 -18.96 47.86 -23.00
N ILE A 294 -18.44 46.97 -22.17
CA ILE A 294 -17.25 47.23 -21.34
C ILE A 294 -16.02 47.54 -22.21
N GLN A 295 -15.87 46.89 -23.38
CA GLN A 295 -14.71 47.04 -24.26
C GLN A 295 -14.84 48.18 -25.26
N ARG A 296 -16.05 48.69 -25.49
CA ARG A 296 -16.36 49.71 -26.52
C ARG A 296 -15.53 50.98 -26.34
N ALA A 297 -15.26 51.40 -25.10
CA ALA A 297 -14.41 52.55 -24.80
C ALA A 297 -12.95 52.35 -25.25
N ALA A 298 -12.35 51.21 -24.90
CA ALA A 298 -10.98 50.86 -25.28
C ALA A 298 -10.84 50.62 -26.79
N ALA A 299 -11.89 50.07 -27.42
CA ALA A 299 -11.97 49.86 -28.86
C ALA A 299 -11.94 51.18 -29.64
N THR A 300 -12.72 52.15 -29.17
CA THR A 300 -12.79 53.49 -29.78
C THR A 300 -11.45 54.21 -29.67
N GLU A 301 -10.78 54.11 -28.51
CA GLU A 301 -9.44 54.67 -28.27
C GLU A 301 -8.38 54.06 -29.20
N LYS A 302 -8.54 52.79 -29.59
CA LYS A 302 -7.63 52.06 -30.49
C LYS A 302 -8.11 51.97 -31.94
N CYS A 303 -9.23 52.59 -32.29
CA CYS A 303 -9.87 52.52 -33.61
C CYS A 303 -10.15 51.08 -34.11
N ILE A 304 -10.60 50.21 -33.23
CA ILE A 304 -10.97 48.81 -33.54
C ILE A 304 -12.50 48.70 -33.61
N GLY A 305 -13.02 48.07 -34.67
CA GLY A 305 -14.46 47.79 -34.80
C GLY A 305 -14.87 46.56 -34.00
N ILE A 306 -15.88 46.70 -33.14
CA ILE A 306 -16.46 45.63 -32.30
C ILE A 306 -17.98 45.75 -32.30
#